data_AF-A0A356KJ51-F1
#
_entry.id   AF-A0A356KJ51-F1
#
_cell.length_a   1.000
_cell.length_b   1.000
_cell.length_c   1.000
_cell.angle_alpha   90.00
_cell.angle_beta   90.00
_cell.angle_gamma   90.00
#
_symmetry.space_group_name_H-M   'P 1'
#
loop_
_entity.id
_entity.type
_entity.pdbx_description
1 polymer ?
#
loop_
_entity_poly.entity_id
_entity_poly.type
_entity_poly.pdbx_seq_one_letter_code
_entity_poly.pdbx_strand_id
1 'polypeptide(L)'
;QAPEPAALAFLERRLLERVHKPGGVIVEQASQLAAPTQLVRGEAEVRLLAATLPALPAASEEGRYAIDVLYLAGSSSADEHGHETQLGLSVGARTIAVFAEEVRRSTTSSLGPVELEGALLVHEAGHLLGLVGLGLPLTAPHADLTRPGHCVNSPCVMNARSPFWSGQKIQLGIALTGGGPPDFCPDCQADLRAGGGL
;
A
#
# COMPACT_ATOMS: atom_id res chain seq x y z
N GLN A 1 8.64 -12.72 7.19
CA GLN A 1 7.77 -13.70 6.47
C GLN A 1 7.93 -13.42 4.97
N ALA A 2 7.70 -14.42 4.12
CA ALA A 2 7.54 -14.17 2.68
C ALA A 2 6.18 -13.50 2.39
N PRO A 3 6.08 -12.69 1.33
CA PRO A 3 4.81 -12.13 0.85
C PRO A 3 3.79 -13.22 0.50
N GLU A 4 2.50 -12.92 0.62
CA GLU A 4 1.46 -13.76 0.03
C GLU A 4 1.45 -13.56 -1.50
N PRO A 5 1.72 -14.59 -2.33
CA PRO A 5 1.81 -14.40 -3.79
C PRO A 5 0.53 -13.82 -4.41
N ALA A 6 -0.63 -14.17 -3.85
CA ALA A 6 -1.91 -13.64 -4.30
C ALA A 6 -2.12 -12.15 -3.96
N ALA A 7 -1.49 -11.66 -2.88
CA ALA A 7 -1.52 -10.23 -2.53
C ALA A 7 -0.64 -9.41 -3.49
N LEU A 8 0.53 -9.92 -3.86
CA LEU A 8 1.38 -9.29 -4.87
C LEU A 8 0.71 -9.26 -6.25
N ALA A 9 0.09 -10.37 -6.66
CA ALA A 9 -0.70 -10.41 -7.90
C ALA A 9 -1.90 -9.43 -7.87
N PHE A 10 -2.48 -9.19 -6.69
CA PHE A 10 -3.53 -8.19 -6.52
C PHE A 10 -2.99 -6.77 -6.76
N LEU A 11 -1.85 -6.42 -6.14
CA LEU A 11 -1.17 -5.14 -6.38
C LEU A 11 -0.82 -4.97 -7.86
N GLU A 12 -0.20 -5.97 -8.47
CA GLU A 12 0.18 -5.95 -9.89
C GLU A 12 -1.03 -5.64 -10.78
N ARG A 13 -2.13 -6.37 -10.57
CA ARG A 13 -3.37 -6.15 -11.30
C ARG A 13 -3.92 -4.75 -11.08
N ARG A 14 -3.92 -4.24 -9.83
CA ARG A 14 -4.38 -2.87 -9.55
C ARG A 14 -3.51 -1.84 -10.26
N LEU A 15 -2.19 -1.99 -10.26
CA LEU A 15 -1.30 -1.08 -10.99
C LEU A 15 -1.61 -1.11 -12.49
N LEU A 16 -1.74 -2.30 -13.09
CA LEU A 16 -2.08 -2.42 -14.52
C LEU A 16 -3.44 -1.80 -14.89
N GLU A 17 -4.40 -1.79 -13.95
CA GLU A 17 -5.72 -1.18 -14.13
C GLU A 17 -5.79 0.31 -13.76
N ARG A 18 -4.77 0.86 -13.09
CA ARG A 18 -4.83 2.22 -12.51
C ARG A 18 -3.70 3.15 -12.96
N VAL A 19 -2.61 2.63 -13.51
CA VAL A 19 -1.51 3.42 -14.08
C VAL A 19 -1.17 3.04 -15.51
N HIS A 20 -0.80 4.03 -16.33
CA HIS A 20 -0.32 3.78 -17.69
C HIS A 20 1.09 3.17 -17.64
N LYS A 21 1.16 1.86 -17.89
CA LYS A 21 2.40 1.05 -17.90
C LYS A 21 2.41 0.15 -19.14
N PRO A 22 2.69 0.70 -20.34
CA PRO A 22 2.65 -0.07 -21.59
C PRO A 22 3.68 -1.22 -21.63
N GLY A 23 4.77 -1.11 -20.87
CA GLY A 23 5.75 -2.19 -20.67
C GLY A 23 5.34 -3.23 -19.61
N GLY A 24 4.14 -3.12 -19.04
CA GLY A 24 3.66 -3.97 -17.97
C GLY A 24 4.25 -3.66 -16.59
N VAL A 25 4.01 -4.57 -15.65
CA VAL A 25 4.57 -4.57 -14.29
C VAL A 25 5.36 -5.86 -14.15
N ILE A 26 6.53 -5.79 -13.51
CA ILE A 26 7.35 -6.96 -13.18
C ILE A 26 7.42 -7.07 -11.67
N VAL A 27 7.16 -8.27 -11.15
CA VAL A 27 7.31 -8.59 -9.74
C VAL A 27 8.53 -9.49 -9.58
N GLU A 28 9.54 -8.99 -8.88
CA GLU A 28 10.76 -9.72 -8.56
C GLU A 28 10.86 -9.93 -7.04
N GLN A 29 11.17 -11.16 -6.64
CA GLN A 29 11.42 -11.46 -5.23
C GLN A 29 12.92 -11.33 -4.95
N ALA A 30 13.28 -10.37 -4.10
CA ALA A 30 14.63 -10.20 -3.61
C ALA A 30 15.03 -11.29 -2.58
N SER A 31 16.31 -11.30 -2.22
CA SER A 31 16.81 -12.14 -1.13
C SER A 31 16.17 -11.78 0.21
N GLN A 32 16.11 -12.76 1.11
CA GLN A 32 15.61 -12.55 2.45
C GLN A 32 16.46 -11.51 3.20
N LEU A 33 15.79 -10.58 3.90
CA LEU A 33 16.46 -9.63 4.78
C LEU A 33 17.19 -10.38 5.91
N ALA A 34 18.32 -9.84 6.34
CA ALA A 34 19.00 -10.32 7.54
C ALA A 34 18.05 -10.26 8.75
N ALA A 35 18.29 -11.14 9.73
CA ALA A 35 17.52 -11.12 10.96
C ALA A 35 17.57 -9.72 11.60
N PRO A 36 16.42 -9.14 11.98
CA PRO A 36 16.39 -7.78 12.49
C PRO A 36 17.08 -7.71 13.85
N THR A 37 17.90 -6.68 14.04
CA THR A 37 18.42 -6.30 15.35
C THR A 37 17.42 -5.47 16.16
N GLN A 38 16.34 -5.00 15.51
CA GLN A 38 15.30 -4.15 16.07
C GLN A 38 13.93 -4.55 15.50
N LEU A 39 12.95 -4.76 16.38
CA LEU A 39 11.58 -5.20 16.05
C LEU A 39 10.56 -4.05 16.02
N VAL A 40 10.89 -2.87 16.52
CA VAL A 40 10.01 -1.69 16.43
C VAL A 40 10.66 -0.66 15.54
N ARG A 41 9.99 -0.21 14.47
CA ARG A 41 10.60 0.74 13.50
C ARG A 41 9.64 1.87 13.17
N GLY A 42 10.15 3.09 13.10
CA GLY A 42 9.46 4.22 12.50
C GLY A 42 9.89 4.44 11.06
N GLU A 43 9.38 5.52 10.46
CA GLU A 43 9.68 5.90 9.08
C GLU A 43 11.19 6.09 8.85
N ALA A 44 11.90 6.69 9.81
CA ALA A 44 13.33 6.96 9.70
C ALA A 44 14.16 5.67 9.65
N GLU A 45 13.86 4.69 10.50
CA GLU A 45 14.55 3.40 10.51
C GLU A 45 14.26 2.58 9.26
N VAL A 46 13.02 2.62 8.76
CA VAL A 46 12.64 1.99 7.49
C VAL A 46 13.40 2.64 6.33
N ARG A 47 13.49 3.98 6.31
CA ARG A 47 14.23 4.71 5.26
C ARG A 47 15.71 4.33 5.25
N LEU A 48 16.34 4.28 6.43
CA LEU A 48 17.74 3.90 6.57
C LEU A 48 17.96 2.45 6.12
N LEU A 49 17.08 1.53 6.53
CA LEU A 49 17.13 0.13 6.07
C LEU A 49 17.03 0.07 4.54
N ALA A 50 16.02 0.69 3.95
CA ALA A 50 15.81 0.70 2.49
C ALA A 50 17.03 1.21 1.73
N ALA A 51 17.68 2.27 2.22
CA ALA A 51 18.89 2.84 1.61
C ALA A 51 20.12 1.90 1.65
N THR A 52 20.13 0.90 2.54
CA THR A 52 21.22 -0.09 2.62
C THR A 52 20.99 -1.31 1.73
N LEU A 53 19.79 -1.49 1.19
CA LEU A 53 19.46 -2.65 0.36
C LEU A 53 19.98 -2.46 -1.06
N PRO A 54 20.52 -3.52 -1.68
CA PRO A 54 20.91 -3.46 -3.08
C PRO A 54 19.67 -3.24 -3.94
N ALA A 55 19.76 -2.30 -4.89
CA ALA A 55 18.73 -2.13 -5.89
C ALA A 55 18.62 -3.41 -6.74
N LEU A 56 17.38 -3.82 -7.06
CA LEU A 56 17.16 -4.88 -8.03
C LEU A 56 17.69 -4.47 -9.41
N PRO A 57 18.24 -5.39 -10.23
CA PRO A 57 18.78 -5.05 -11.54
C PRO A 57 17.77 -4.30 -12.43
N ALA A 58 16.52 -4.76 -12.46
CA ALA A 58 15.45 -4.12 -13.22
C ALA A 58 15.16 -2.68 -12.78
N ALA A 59 15.49 -2.29 -11.55
CA ALA A 59 15.32 -0.92 -11.08
C ALA A 59 16.28 0.08 -11.75
N SER A 60 17.35 -0.41 -12.40
CA SER A 60 18.36 0.41 -13.08
C SER A 60 18.14 0.51 -14.59
N GLU A 61 17.11 -0.15 -15.12
CA GLU A 61 16.77 -0.07 -16.54
C GLU A 61 16.10 1.26 -16.88
N GLU A 62 16.52 1.87 -17.98
CA GLU A 62 15.97 3.15 -18.45
C GLU A 62 14.45 3.03 -18.70
N GLY A 63 13.70 4.04 -18.26
CA GLY A 63 12.25 4.08 -18.39
C GLY A 63 11.49 3.20 -17.39
N ARG A 64 12.16 2.54 -16.44
CA ARG A 64 11.51 1.81 -15.35
C ARG A 64 11.40 2.63 -14.08
N TYR A 65 10.28 2.42 -13.40
CA TYR A 65 10.08 2.86 -12.03
C TYR A 65 9.99 1.62 -11.15
N ALA A 66 10.81 1.55 -10.10
CA ALA A 66 10.81 0.43 -9.17
C ALA A 66 10.26 0.85 -7.82
N ILE A 67 9.42 -0.01 -7.25
CA ILE A 67 8.90 0.07 -5.89
C ILE A 67 9.50 -1.10 -5.10
N ASP A 68 10.16 -0.80 -3.99
CA ASP A 68 10.62 -1.80 -3.05
C ASP A 68 9.52 -2.12 -2.04
N VAL A 69 9.18 -3.39 -1.89
CA VAL A 69 8.24 -3.85 -0.85
C VAL A 69 9.01 -4.63 0.20
N LEU A 70 9.16 -4.05 1.39
CA LEU A 70 9.92 -4.60 2.51
C LEU A 70 8.99 -5.28 3.50
N TYR A 71 9.08 -6.60 3.61
CA TYR A 71 8.36 -7.37 4.62
C TYR A 71 9.19 -7.44 5.90
N LEU A 72 8.81 -6.62 6.87
CA LEU A 72 9.51 -6.44 8.13
C LEU A 72 8.87 -7.30 9.23
N ALA A 73 9.69 -7.75 10.18
CA ALA A 73 9.22 -8.37 11.41
C ALA A 73 9.02 -7.30 12.51
N GLY A 74 8.14 -7.59 13.46
CA GLY A 74 7.70 -6.66 14.50
C GLY A 74 6.72 -5.60 14.01
N SER A 75 6.75 -4.40 14.62
CA SER A 75 5.67 -3.40 14.55
C SER A 75 6.18 -1.98 14.29
N SER A 76 5.23 -1.05 14.08
CA SER A 76 5.55 0.37 13.94
C SER A 76 5.80 1.00 15.30
N SER A 77 6.73 1.96 15.39
CA SER A 77 6.85 2.81 16.59
C SER A 77 5.64 3.73 16.80
N ALA A 78 4.81 3.93 15.76
CA ALA A 78 3.55 4.65 15.89
C ALA A 78 2.54 3.91 16.81
N ASP A 79 2.65 2.59 16.93
CA ASP A 79 1.73 1.76 17.70
C ASP A 79 1.92 1.95 19.22
N GLU A 80 3.09 2.43 19.66
CA GLU A 80 3.44 2.59 21.07
C GLU A 80 2.65 3.71 21.78
N HIS A 81 1.87 4.49 21.04
CA HIS A 81 1.15 5.67 21.54
C HIS A 81 -0.38 5.50 21.59
N GLY A 82 -0.88 4.26 21.50
CA GLY A 82 -2.32 3.97 21.56
C GLY A 82 -3.10 4.37 20.29
N HIS A 83 -2.39 4.50 19.18
CA HIS A 83 -2.99 4.71 17.86
C HIS A 83 -3.51 3.39 17.27
N GLU A 84 -4.28 3.50 16.18
CA GLU A 84 -4.64 2.34 15.34
C GLU A 84 -3.37 1.64 14.86
N THR A 85 -3.33 0.30 14.92
CA THR A 85 -2.18 -0.48 14.49
C THR A 85 -1.81 -0.16 13.05
N GLN A 86 -0.57 0.27 12.86
CA GLN A 86 -0.02 0.58 11.55
C GLN A 86 0.49 -0.69 10.87
N LEU A 87 -0.26 -1.15 9.85
CA LEU A 87 0.06 -2.38 9.12
C LEU A 87 1.18 -2.20 8.08
N GLY A 88 1.34 -0.98 7.59
CA GLY A 88 2.38 -0.61 6.65
C GLY A 88 2.60 0.89 6.58
N LEU A 89 3.59 1.27 5.79
CA LEU A 89 3.87 2.67 5.46
C LEU A 89 4.63 2.78 4.14
N SER A 90 4.41 3.91 3.48
CA SER A 90 5.15 4.37 2.32
C SER A 90 6.25 5.34 2.77
N VAL A 91 7.47 5.14 2.27
CA VAL A 91 8.65 5.90 2.66
C VAL A 91 9.34 6.46 1.43
N GLY A 92 9.51 7.78 1.41
CA GLY A 92 10.07 8.49 0.26
C GLY A 92 9.21 8.29 -0.98
N ALA A 93 9.85 8.10 -2.14
CA ALA A 93 9.13 7.94 -3.41
C ALA A 93 8.82 6.47 -3.76
N ARG A 94 9.60 5.51 -3.25
CA ARG A 94 9.67 4.16 -3.83
C ARG A 94 9.53 2.99 -2.86
N THR A 95 9.43 3.21 -1.56
CA THR A 95 9.47 2.11 -0.59
C THR A 95 8.12 1.94 0.08
N ILE A 96 7.63 0.70 0.10
CA ILE A 96 6.51 0.25 0.94
C ILE A 96 7.11 -0.67 2.00
N ALA A 97 6.84 -0.41 3.27
CA ALA A 97 7.12 -1.34 4.35
C ALA A 97 5.82 -1.99 4.82
N VAL A 98 5.87 -3.32 4.99
CA VAL A 98 4.78 -4.14 5.49
C VAL A 98 5.22 -4.77 6.81
N PHE A 99 4.49 -4.50 7.89
CA PHE A 99 4.70 -5.15 9.18
C PHE A 99 3.96 -6.50 9.17
N ALA A 100 4.62 -7.52 8.62
CA ALA A 100 3.98 -8.79 8.27
C ALA A 100 3.32 -9.50 9.46
N GLU A 101 3.88 -9.35 10.66
CA GLU A 101 3.29 -9.88 11.89
C GLU A 101 1.97 -9.20 12.26
N GLU A 102 1.91 -7.88 12.13
CA GLU A 102 0.71 -7.09 12.44
C GLU A 102 -0.39 -7.30 11.41
N VAL A 103 -0.04 -7.47 10.11
CA VAL A 103 -1.00 -7.89 9.08
C VAL A 103 -1.66 -9.20 9.47
N ARG A 104 -0.88 -10.23 9.86
CA ARG A 104 -1.45 -11.53 10.27
C ARG A 104 -2.33 -11.41 11.50
N ARG A 105 -1.91 -10.65 12.51
CA ARG A 105 -2.68 -10.42 13.75
C ARG A 105 -3.99 -9.67 13.50
N SER A 106 -4.03 -8.86 12.45
CA SER A 106 -5.20 -8.05 12.08
C SER A 106 -6.18 -8.77 11.14
N THR A 107 -5.88 -10.02 10.76
CA THR A 107 -6.86 -10.87 10.06
C THR A 107 -8.02 -11.25 10.98
N THR A 108 -9.18 -11.49 10.39
CA THR A 108 -10.40 -11.90 11.11
C THR A 108 -11.05 -13.10 10.41
N SER A 109 -12.12 -13.64 10.98
CA SER A 109 -12.91 -14.70 10.31
C SER A 109 -13.54 -14.24 8.98
N SER A 110 -13.74 -12.93 8.80
CA SER A 110 -14.34 -12.33 7.60
C SER A 110 -13.33 -11.67 6.67
N LEU A 111 -12.06 -11.52 7.09
CA LEU A 111 -10.99 -10.86 6.34
C LEU A 111 -9.69 -11.66 6.45
N GLY A 112 -9.30 -12.31 5.35
CA GLY A 112 -8.10 -13.12 5.29
C GLY A 112 -6.81 -12.32 5.08
N PRO A 113 -5.65 -12.97 5.22
CA PRO A 113 -4.34 -12.34 5.04
C PRO A 113 -4.14 -11.81 3.61
N VAL A 114 -4.62 -12.54 2.60
CA VAL A 114 -4.48 -12.15 1.18
C VAL A 114 -5.24 -10.85 0.91
N GLU A 115 -6.49 -10.75 1.38
CA GLU A 115 -7.29 -9.55 1.14
C GLU A 115 -6.75 -8.33 1.88
N LEU A 116 -6.34 -8.51 3.14
CA LEU A 116 -5.79 -7.43 3.95
C LEU A 116 -4.44 -6.95 3.42
N GLU A 117 -3.52 -7.87 3.11
CA GLU A 117 -2.21 -7.54 2.56
C GLU A 117 -2.35 -6.89 1.18
N GLY A 118 -3.22 -7.43 0.30
CA GLY A 118 -3.47 -6.85 -1.01
C GLY A 118 -4.01 -5.42 -0.94
N ALA A 119 -4.98 -5.16 -0.05
CA ALA A 119 -5.51 -3.81 0.16
C ALA A 119 -4.46 -2.86 0.72
N LEU A 120 -3.66 -3.31 1.70
CA LEU A 120 -2.57 -2.53 2.27
C LEU A 120 -1.55 -2.13 1.19
N LEU A 121 -1.11 -3.09 0.38
CA LEU A 121 -0.16 -2.83 -0.71
C LEU A 121 -0.70 -1.79 -1.69
N VAL A 122 -1.99 -1.86 -2.03
CA VAL A 122 -2.64 -0.90 -2.93
C VAL A 122 -2.78 0.47 -2.29
N HIS A 123 -3.08 0.54 -0.98
CA HIS A 123 -3.12 1.77 -0.21
C HIS A 123 -1.77 2.49 -0.25
N GLU A 124 -0.71 1.78 0.13
CA GLU A 124 0.65 2.35 0.17
C GLU A 124 1.18 2.69 -1.22
N ALA A 125 0.85 1.88 -2.23
CA ALA A 125 1.13 2.24 -3.62
C ALA A 125 0.39 3.52 -4.03
N GLY A 126 -0.83 3.74 -3.55
CA GLY A 126 -1.57 4.98 -3.78
C GLY A 126 -0.84 6.21 -3.25
N HIS A 127 -0.25 6.13 -2.06
CA HIS A 127 0.62 7.19 -1.54
C HIS A 127 1.85 7.41 -2.41
N LEU A 128 2.54 6.35 -2.85
CA LEU A 128 3.70 6.47 -3.75
C LEU A 128 3.33 7.06 -5.12
N LEU A 129 2.11 6.81 -5.60
CA LEU A 129 1.55 7.40 -6.81
C LEU A 129 1.12 8.87 -6.62
N GLY A 130 1.23 9.41 -5.41
CA GLY A 130 0.93 10.80 -5.10
C GLY A 130 -0.55 11.10 -4.89
N LEU A 131 -1.39 10.09 -4.68
CA LEU A 131 -2.82 10.28 -4.47
C LEU A 131 -3.13 11.18 -3.26
N VAL A 132 -4.32 11.79 -3.30
CA VAL A 132 -4.85 12.62 -2.21
C VAL A 132 -3.93 13.81 -1.87
N GLY A 133 -3.37 14.44 -2.91
CA GLY A 133 -2.61 15.69 -2.77
C GLY A 133 -1.19 15.52 -2.25
N LEU A 134 -0.65 14.29 -2.23
CA LEU A 134 0.75 14.03 -1.86
C LEU A 134 1.73 14.27 -3.02
N GLY A 135 1.23 14.31 -4.25
CA GLY A 135 2.03 14.64 -5.43
C GLY A 135 1.17 14.92 -6.67
N LEU A 136 0.04 14.21 -6.81
CA LEU A 136 -0.97 14.51 -7.80
C LEU A 136 -1.92 15.61 -7.30
N PRO A 137 -2.30 16.58 -8.15
CA PRO A 137 -3.30 17.56 -7.78
C PRO A 137 -4.66 16.90 -7.61
N LEU A 138 -5.42 17.38 -6.62
CA LEU A 138 -6.80 16.96 -6.42
C LEU A 138 -7.67 17.47 -7.57
N THR A 139 -8.41 16.57 -8.21
CA THR A 139 -9.41 16.91 -9.23
C THR A 139 -10.75 17.32 -8.60
N ALA A 140 -11.02 16.86 -7.38
CA ALA A 140 -12.17 17.22 -6.56
C ALA A 140 -11.84 17.19 -5.04
N PRO A 141 -12.61 17.88 -4.19
CA PRO A 141 -12.44 17.82 -2.75
C PRO A 141 -12.78 16.43 -2.20
N HIS A 142 -11.75 15.66 -1.85
CA HIS A 142 -11.91 14.31 -1.29
C HIS A 142 -10.80 13.94 -0.28
N ALA A 143 -9.96 14.91 0.12
CA ALA A 143 -8.91 14.73 1.11
C ALA A 143 -9.46 14.84 2.54
N ASP A 144 -9.05 13.92 3.42
CA ASP A 144 -9.37 13.97 4.84
C ASP A 144 -8.40 14.91 5.56
N LEU A 145 -8.90 16.08 5.97
CA LEU A 145 -8.10 17.10 6.65
C LEU A 145 -7.61 16.64 8.04
N THR A 146 -8.22 15.60 8.62
CA THR A 146 -7.82 15.02 9.91
C THR A 146 -6.80 13.89 9.75
N ARG A 147 -6.64 13.36 8.53
CA ARG A 147 -5.73 12.27 8.16
C ARG A 147 -5.06 12.63 6.82
N PRO A 148 -4.02 13.48 6.84
CA PRO A 148 -3.33 13.90 5.62
C PRO A 148 -2.93 12.71 4.73
N GLY A 149 -3.06 12.86 3.42
CA GLY A 149 -2.81 11.80 2.44
C GLY A 149 -3.91 10.74 2.31
N HIS A 150 -5.00 10.83 3.07
CA HIS A 150 -6.10 9.86 3.03
C HIS A 150 -7.39 10.44 2.45
N CYS A 151 -8.19 9.58 1.84
CA CYS A 151 -9.45 9.96 1.22
C CYS A 151 -10.62 9.92 2.22
N VAL A 152 -11.55 10.87 2.15
CA VAL A 152 -12.79 10.87 2.98
C VAL A 152 -13.81 9.80 2.57
N ASN A 153 -13.72 9.26 1.36
CA ASN A 153 -14.68 8.30 0.83
C ASN A 153 -14.50 6.92 1.48
N SER A 154 -15.41 6.51 2.36
CA SER A 154 -15.33 5.26 3.13
C SER A 154 -15.05 3.97 2.32
N PRO A 155 -15.62 3.78 1.11
CA PRO A 155 -15.32 2.61 0.27
C PRO A 155 -13.95 2.66 -0.43
N CYS A 156 -13.26 3.80 -0.40
CA CYS A 156 -11.96 3.98 -1.02
C CYS A 156 -10.89 3.21 -0.25
N VAL A 157 -10.01 2.52 -0.95
CA VAL A 157 -8.81 1.93 -0.35
C VAL A 157 -7.95 2.99 0.36
N MET A 158 -7.92 4.25 -0.12
CA MET A 158 -7.20 5.35 0.52
C MET A 158 -7.86 5.91 1.78
N ASN A 159 -8.99 5.36 2.24
CA ASN A 159 -9.64 5.82 3.47
C ASN A 159 -9.03 5.15 4.70
N ALA A 160 -8.41 5.95 5.58
CA ALA A 160 -7.77 5.47 6.82
C ALA A 160 -8.74 4.76 7.79
N ARG A 161 -10.04 5.07 7.73
CA ARG A 161 -11.05 4.59 8.68
C ARG A 161 -12.06 3.65 8.03
N SER A 162 -11.68 3.04 6.91
CA SER A 162 -12.56 2.17 6.17
C SER A 162 -12.98 0.99 7.06
N PRO A 163 -14.28 0.62 7.12
CA PRO A 163 -14.73 -0.56 7.84
C PRO A 163 -13.97 -1.83 7.46
N PHE A 164 -13.47 -1.87 6.21
CA PHE A 164 -12.65 -2.95 5.68
C PHE A 164 -11.46 -3.29 6.59
N TRP A 165 -10.74 -2.30 7.11
CA TRP A 165 -9.56 -2.51 7.98
C TRP A 165 -9.90 -3.23 9.29
N SER A 166 -11.15 -3.15 9.72
CA SER A 166 -11.68 -3.84 10.92
C SER A 166 -12.37 -5.17 10.61
N GLY A 167 -12.28 -5.67 9.37
CA GLY A 167 -12.95 -6.89 8.93
C GLY A 167 -14.45 -6.74 8.66
N GLN A 168 -14.99 -5.50 8.76
CA GLN A 168 -16.36 -5.20 8.38
C GLN A 168 -16.45 -5.08 6.85
N LYS A 169 -17.12 -6.04 6.21
CA LYS A 169 -17.29 -6.02 4.74
C LYS A 169 -18.16 -4.84 4.33
N ILE A 170 -17.64 -3.95 3.49
CA ILE A 170 -18.44 -2.90 2.85
C ILE A 170 -19.24 -3.53 1.72
N GLN A 171 -20.50 -3.88 2.00
CA GLN A 171 -21.40 -4.52 1.04
C GLN A 171 -21.51 -3.77 -0.30
N LEU A 172 -21.30 -2.45 -0.30
CA LEU A 172 -21.49 -1.58 -1.48
C LEU A 172 -20.28 -1.55 -2.43
N GLY A 173 -19.04 -1.68 -1.94
CA GLY A 173 -17.83 -1.66 -2.78
C GLY A 173 -17.52 -3.04 -3.39
N ILE A 174 -17.72 -4.09 -2.59
CA ILE A 174 -17.44 -5.49 -2.96
C ILE A 174 -18.36 -5.97 -4.10
N ALA A 175 -19.61 -5.49 -4.17
CA ALA A 175 -20.56 -5.86 -5.21
C ALA A 175 -20.27 -5.21 -6.58
N LEU A 176 -19.63 -4.03 -6.60
CA LEU A 176 -19.30 -3.31 -7.84
C LEU A 176 -17.94 -3.71 -8.43
N THR A 177 -17.04 -4.30 -7.62
CA THR A 177 -15.69 -4.74 -8.04
C THR A 177 -15.56 -6.27 -8.17
N GLY A 178 -16.66 -7.02 -8.03
CA GLY A 178 -16.64 -8.48 -8.21
C GLY A 178 -16.02 -9.26 -7.05
N GLY A 179 -16.15 -8.79 -5.81
CA GLY A 179 -15.79 -9.57 -4.62
C GLY A 179 -14.38 -9.33 -4.04
N GLY A 180 -13.61 -8.40 -4.61
CA GLY A 180 -12.22 -8.15 -4.21
C GLY A 180 -12.03 -7.15 -3.05
N PRO A 181 -10.78 -7.02 -2.54
CA PRO A 181 -10.38 -5.93 -1.64
C PRO A 181 -10.75 -4.55 -2.21
N PRO A 182 -10.89 -3.51 -1.36
CA PRO A 182 -11.28 -2.17 -1.80
C PRO A 182 -10.33 -1.63 -2.88
N ASP A 183 -10.90 -0.85 -3.81
CA ASP A 183 -10.19 -0.15 -4.88
C ASP A 183 -10.15 1.35 -4.60
N PHE A 184 -9.44 2.12 -5.41
CA PHE A 184 -9.54 3.57 -5.43
C PHE A 184 -10.96 3.99 -5.80
N CYS A 185 -11.54 4.93 -5.04
CA CYS A 185 -12.83 5.52 -5.38
C CYS A 185 -12.75 6.36 -6.66
N PRO A 186 -13.89 6.76 -7.27
CA PRO A 186 -13.91 7.53 -8.52
C PRO A 186 -13.06 8.80 -8.50
N ASP A 187 -13.01 9.51 -7.37
CA ASP A 187 -12.22 10.74 -7.22
C ASP A 187 -10.71 10.45 -7.23
N CYS A 188 -10.25 9.45 -6.45
CA CYS A 188 -8.84 9.04 -6.50
C CYS A 188 -8.46 8.50 -7.90
N GLN A 189 -9.36 7.80 -8.58
CA GLN A 189 -9.11 7.41 -9.97
C GLN A 189 -9.04 8.61 -10.91
N ALA A 190 -9.81 9.67 -10.67
CA ALA A 190 -9.74 10.89 -11.47
C ALA A 190 -8.40 11.61 -11.28
N ASP A 191 -7.85 11.64 -10.06
CA ASP A 191 -6.51 12.16 -9.79
C ASP A 191 -5.44 11.36 -10.55
N LEU A 192 -5.51 10.02 -10.54
CA LEU A 192 -4.59 9.18 -11.33
C LEU A 192 -4.68 9.50 -12.82
N ARG A 193 -5.89 9.64 -13.38
CA ARG A 193 -6.09 10.02 -14.78
C ARG A 193 -5.49 11.38 -15.11
N ALA A 194 -5.68 12.37 -14.24
CA ALA A 194 -5.07 13.69 -14.40
C ALA A 194 -3.54 13.64 -14.33
N GLY A 195 -2.98 12.68 -13.57
CA GLY A 195 -1.55 12.39 -13.48
C GLY A 195 -0.97 11.54 -14.62
N GLY A 196 -1.77 11.17 -15.63
CA GLY A 196 -1.33 10.30 -16.74
C GLY A 196 -1.41 8.79 -16.45
N GLY A 197 -2.12 8.39 -15.39
CA GLY A 197 -2.68 7.04 -15.22
C GLY A 197 -3.81 6.76 -16.21
N LEU A 198 -4.35 5.52 -16.20
CA LEU A 198 -5.25 4.94 -17.23
C LEU A 198 -6.04 5.95 -18.08
#